data_AF-A0A3M1DJY9-F1
#
_entry.id   AF-A0A3M1DJY9-F1
#
_cell.length_a   1.000
_cell.length_b   1.000
_cell.length_c   1.000
_cell.angle_alpha   90.00
_cell.angle_beta   90.00
_cell.angle_gamma   90.00
#
_symmetry.space_group_name_H-M   'P 1'
#
loop_
_entity.id
_entity.type
_entity.pdbx_description
1 polymer ?
#
loop_
_entity_poly.entity_id
_entity_poly.type
_entity_poly.pdbx_seq_one_letter_code
_entity_poly.pdbx_strand_id
1 'polypeptide(L)'
;GGIVIAAHANSANGVAMWGFDFGGQTRIAYTQDPHLHALEVTDLEKKGPRTTARFFDGSKPEYPRRMRCIQGSDAHRLTRDPNDPRHLGIGDRVTEILLPEVSFQALREVFLGDDFTRTRPYRPAAKAPFDHIQAAREEGPTIVQDFHERFSRRGGHLYAILADICALANTNGGTLYVGLSADPRQPPLGISNPRQAIEAIQAEATRRITPPLDIKADVQETQGKKIVRVMVPRGSNPPYALDDNKIYVRSESETVLAVRDEIVNLVRRSLLPPEEPAGEPAPVSTGRIEPPRTGVEIIATEERGGVRYHTMRDLRNGNVVTNVTRKSARRLWHYAITQAEDHPIDPNSLRWEGDIALIRKRERGGQVRYDLAQREEGKIRIYYGVTDDGIHGPWARLVGLETEG
;
A
#
# COMPACT_ATOMS: atom_id res chain seq x y z
N GLY A 1 -20.10 5.90 19.29
CA GLY A 1 -19.54 7.24 19.08
C GLY A 1 -18.12 7.44 19.61
N GLY A 2 -17.43 6.40 20.10
CA GLY A 2 -16.06 6.52 20.58
C GLY A 2 -15.00 6.57 19.46
N ILE A 3 -13.75 6.76 19.87
CA ILE A 3 -12.55 6.53 19.04
C ILE A 3 -11.88 5.28 19.58
N VAL A 4 -11.59 4.31 18.71
CA VAL A 4 -10.93 3.05 19.07
C VAL A 4 -9.48 3.13 18.60
N ILE A 5 -8.55 2.97 19.53
CA ILE A 5 -7.11 3.04 19.28
C ILE A 5 -6.51 1.74 19.79
N ALA A 6 -5.75 1.05 18.95
CA ALA A 6 -4.98 -0.10 19.40
C ALA A 6 -3.68 0.40 20.05
N ALA A 7 -3.60 0.26 21.37
CA ALA A 7 -2.44 0.65 22.15
C ALA A 7 -1.22 -0.23 21.82
N HIS A 8 -0.03 0.37 21.82
CA HIS A 8 1.26 -0.26 21.65
C HIS A 8 1.29 -1.31 20.54
N ALA A 9 0.70 -0.98 19.39
CA ALA A 9 0.37 -1.93 18.34
C ALA A 9 1.60 -2.76 17.90
N ASN A 10 2.78 -2.15 17.83
CA ASN A 10 4.02 -2.81 17.42
C ASN A 10 4.88 -3.35 18.59
N SER A 11 4.36 -3.41 19.81
CA SER A 11 5.05 -3.94 21.01
C SER A 11 4.77 -5.43 21.23
N ALA A 12 5.48 -6.05 22.18
CA ALA A 12 5.32 -7.46 22.59
C ALA A 12 3.88 -7.90 22.90
N ASN A 13 3.02 -6.98 23.33
CA ASN A 13 1.61 -7.25 23.66
C ASN A 13 0.64 -6.54 22.69
N GLY A 14 1.16 -6.02 21.59
CA GLY A 14 0.43 -5.24 20.60
C GLY A 14 -0.25 -6.09 19.53
N VAL A 15 -1.18 -5.45 18.81
CA VAL A 15 -1.99 -6.09 17.75
C VAL A 15 -1.27 -6.23 16.40
N ALA A 16 -0.08 -5.64 16.24
CA ALA A 16 0.68 -5.49 14.99
C ALA A 16 2.14 -6.00 15.08
N MET A 17 2.41 -6.98 15.95
CA MET A 17 3.75 -7.52 16.17
C MET A 17 4.46 -8.10 14.94
N TRP A 18 5.78 -7.86 14.89
CA TRP A 18 6.71 -8.53 13.99
C TRP A 18 7.24 -9.81 14.66
N GLY A 19 7.15 -10.97 14.00
CA GLY A 19 7.90 -12.18 14.40
C GLY A 19 7.29 -13.12 15.45
N PHE A 20 6.03 -12.95 15.89
CA PHE A 20 5.35 -13.93 16.78
C PHE A 20 4.42 -14.89 16.00
N ASP A 21 4.19 -16.10 16.52
CA ASP A 21 3.34 -17.17 15.97
C ASP A 21 1.83 -17.01 16.23
N PHE A 22 1.26 -15.83 15.98
CA PHE A 22 -0.20 -15.71 15.85
C PHE A 22 -0.55 -15.77 14.36
N GLY A 23 -1.51 -16.64 13.99
CA GLY A 23 -1.95 -16.86 12.62
C GLY A 23 -2.16 -15.55 11.87
N GLY A 24 -1.51 -15.41 10.70
CA GLY A 24 -1.42 -14.15 9.97
C GLY A 24 -2.77 -13.50 9.61
N GLN A 25 -3.83 -14.29 9.46
CA GLN A 25 -5.18 -13.80 9.14
C GLN A 25 -5.83 -13.05 10.31
N THR A 26 -5.68 -13.53 11.54
CA THR A 26 -6.25 -12.91 12.75
C THR A 26 -5.65 -11.50 13.00
N ARG A 27 -4.36 -11.31 12.68
CA ARG A 27 -3.69 -9.98 12.79
C ARG A 27 -4.22 -8.95 11.81
N ILE A 28 -4.45 -9.37 10.57
CA ILE A 28 -4.99 -8.51 9.52
C ILE A 28 -6.39 -8.06 9.91
N ALA A 29 -7.24 -8.99 10.36
CA ALA A 29 -8.61 -8.69 10.80
C ALA A 29 -8.64 -7.60 11.88
N TYR A 30 -7.84 -7.72 12.94
CA TYR A 30 -7.82 -6.70 14.01
C TYR A 30 -7.30 -5.35 13.56
N THR A 31 -6.19 -5.31 12.81
CA THR A 31 -5.54 -4.05 12.44
C THR A 31 -6.20 -3.35 11.25
N GLN A 32 -7.08 -4.02 10.52
CA GLN A 32 -7.80 -3.46 9.36
C GLN A 32 -9.31 -3.31 9.61
N ASP A 33 -9.80 -3.76 10.77
CA ASP A 33 -11.20 -3.65 11.19
C ASP A 33 -11.75 -2.22 11.00
N PRO A 34 -12.85 -2.01 10.26
CA PRO A 34 -13.41 -0.68 9.98
C PRO A 34 -13.67 0.19 11.22
N HIS A 35 -13.87 -0.42 12.39
CA HIS A 35 -14.10 0.25 13.66
C HIS A 35 -12.81 0.54 14.45
N LEU A 36 -11.65 0.05 14.03
CA LEU A 36 -10.35 0.46 14.58
C LEU A 36 -9.91 1.77 13.92
N HIS A 37 -9.71 2.85 14.67
CA HIS A 37 -9.52 4.19 14.09
C HIS A 37 -8.04 4.61 13.99
N ALA A 38 -7.18 4.13 14.89
CA ALA A 38 -5.76 4.43 14.87
C ALA A 38 -4.92 3.31 15.53
N LEU A 39 -3.64 3.28 15.18
CA LEU A 39 -2.62 2.45 15.81
C LEU A 39 -1.69 3.35 16.62
N GLU A 40 -1.58 3.11 17.91
CA GLU A 40 -0.56 3.75 18.74
C GLU A 40 0.73 2.93 18.65
N VAL A 41 1.79 3.54 18.14
CA VAL A 41 3.05 2.88 17.78
C VAL A 41 4.22 3.50 18.53
N THR A 42 5.25 2.69 18.77
CA THR A 42 6.43 3.11 19.54
C THR A 42 7.57 3.70 18.69
N ASP A 43 7.41 3.70 17.36
CA ASP A 43 8.46 4.02 16.39
C ASP A 43 8.08 5.15 15.41
N LEU A 44 7.05 5.94 15.70
CA LEU A 44 6.54 6.99 14.80
C LEU A 44 7.60 8.03 14.40
N GLU A 45 8.57 8.28 15.26
CA GLU A 45 9.68 9.19 15.01
C GLU A 45 10.82 8.60 14.17
N LYS A 46 10.89 7.27 14.07
CA LYS A 46 11.95 6.59 13.31
C LYS A 46 11.75 6.82 11.81
N LYS A 47 12.86 6.91 11.07
CA LYS A 47 12.86 6.94 9.61
C LYS A 47 13.43 5.63 9.08
N GLY A 48 12.85 5.12 8.01
CA GLY A 48 13.37 3.94 7.30
C GLY A 48 12.29 3.10 6.65
N PRO A 49 12.69 2.10 5.86
CA PRO A 49 11.76 1.20 5.17
C PRO A 49 11.01 0.26 6.12
N ARG A 50 11.46 0.14 7.38
CA ARG A 50 10.98 -0.81 8.39
C ARG A 50 10.14 -0.17 9.50
N THR A 51 9.49 0.97 9.24
CA THR A 51 8.66 1.64 10.23
C THR A 51 7.22 1.14 10.19
N THR A 52 6.54 1.14 11.34
CA THR A 52 5.14 0.70 11.45
C THR A 52 4.22 1.59 10.61
N ALA A 53 4.46 2.90 10.58
CA ALA A 53 3.68 3.84 9.78
C ALA A 53 3.76 3.56 8.27
N ARG A 54 4.92 3.10 7.78
CA ARG A 54 5.08 2.68 6.38
C ARG A 54 4.42 1.33 6.12
N PHE A 55 4.44 0.41 7.09
CA PHE A 55 3.79 -0.88 6.94
C PHE A 55 2.27 -0.76 6.76
N PHE A 56 1.63 0.16 7.49
CA PHE A 56 0.18 0.41 7.43
C PHE A 56 -0.19 1.61 6.57
N ASP A 57 0.59 1.94 5.55
CA ASP A 57 0.33 3.06 4.64
C ASP A 57 -0.74 2.74 3.56
N GLY A 58 -1.25 1.51 3.53
CA GLY A 58 -2.20 1.03 2.51
C GLY A 58 -1.54 0.49 1.25
N SER A 59 -0.21 0.56 1.15
CA SER A 59 0.54 0.02 0.01
C SER A 59 0.67 -1.50 0.06
N LYS A 60 0.59 -2.06 1.27
CA LYS A 60 0.63 -3.50 1.49
C LYS A 60 -0.72 -4.12 1.13
N PRO A 61 -0.72 -5.19 0.32
CA PRO A 61 -1.94 -5.81 -0.14
C PRO A 61 -2.83 -6.38 0.96
N GLU A 62 -2.20 -6.98 1.98
CA GLU A 62 -2.91 -7.57 3.12
C GLU A 62 -3.42 -6.50 4.08
N TYR A 63 -2.87 -5.28 3.99
CA TYR A 63 -3.25 -4.13 4.79
C TYR A 63 -3.71 -2.98 3.88
N PRO A 64 -4.78 -3.21 3.08
CA PRO A 64 -5.17 -2.29 2.01
C PRO A 64 -5.77 -0.98 2.53
N ARG A 65 -6.17 -0.94 3.80
CA ARG A 65 -6.65 0.26 4.46
C ARG A 65 -5.49 0.92 5.18
N ARG A 66 -5.14 2.12 4.71
CA ARG A 66 -4.16 2.98 5.38
C ARG A 66 -4.63 3.27 6.81
N MET A 67 -3.78 2.95 7.79
CA MET A 67 -4.06 3.21 9.19
C MET A 67 -3.36 4.47 9.65
N ARG A 68 -4.02 5.22 10.54
CA ARG A 68 -3.42 6.38 11.17
C ARG A 68 -2.55 5.92 12.33
N CYS A 69 -1.23 6.09 12.18
CA CYS A 69 -0.29 5.83 13.26
C CYS A 69 -0.09 7.08 14.11
N ILE A 70 -0.24 6.92 15.43
CA ILE A 70 0.02 7.93 16.46
C ILE A 70 1.02 7.36 17.47
N GLN A 71 1.56 8.17 18.37
CA GLN A 71 2.39 7.72 19.48
C GLN A 71 1.96 8.38 20.79
N GLY A 72 2.06 7.62 21.89
CA GLY A 72 1.97 8.13 23.24
C GLY A 72 3.30 8.00 24.00
N SER A 73 3.40 8.70 25.13
CA SER A 73 4.54 8.56 26.03
C SER A 73 4.58 7.22 26.77
N ASP A 74 3.49 6.47 26.88
CA ASP A 74 3.39 5.32 27.80
C ASP A 74 4.04 5.63 29.17
N ALA A 75 3.62 6.75 29.75
CA ALA A 75 4.38 7.39 30.82
C ALA A 75 4.30 6.58 32.11
N HIS A 76 5.44 6.12 32.60
CA HIS A 76 5.58 5.43 33.89
C HIS A 76 6.08 6.38 34.98
N ARG A 77 6.38 7.64 34.63
CA ARG A 77 6.86 8.70 35.52
C ARG A 77 6.22 10.04 35.12
N LEU A 78 6.23 11.01 36.03
CA LEU A 78 5.80 12.37 35.69
C LEU A 78 6.81 13.06 34.78
N THR A 79 8.09 12.96 35.12
CA THR A 79 9.22 13.54 34.38
C THR A 79 10.20 12.45 33.97
N ARG A 80 10.76 12.59 32.77
CA ARG A 80 11.81 11.68 32.30
C ARG A 80 13.04 11.75 33.19
N ASP A 81 13.61 10.59 33.48
CA ASP A 81 14.94 10.50 34.07
C ASP A 81 16.00 10.56 32.95
N PRO A 82 16.92 11.54 32.98
CA PRO A 82 17.98 11.65 31.98
C PRO A 82 18.87 10.41 31.87
N ASN A 83 18.98 9.61 32.94
CA ASN A 83 19.82 8.40 33.01
C ASN A 83 19.06 7.11 32.67
N ASP A 84 17.74 7.17 32.49
CA ASP A 84 16.90 6.02 32.14
C ASP A 84 16.09 6.34 30.87
N PRO A 85 16.65 6.07 29.68
CA PRO A 85 15.99 6.38 28.43
C PRO A 85 14.77 5.49 28.15
N ARG A 86 14.57 4.40 28.91
CA ARG A 86 13.48 3.43 28.70
C ARG A 86 12.16 3.88 29.31
N HIS A 87 12.20 4.52 30.48
CA HIS A 87 10.99 5.00 31.16
C HIS A 87 10.70 6.46 30.81
N LEU A 88 9.62 6.65 30.08
CA LEU A 88 9.19 7.97 29.61
C LEU A 88 8.34 8.68 30.66
N GLY A 89 8.44 10.01 30.65
CA GLY A 89 7.58 10.96 31.34
C GLY A 89 6.38 11.40 30.51
N ILE A 90 5.43 12.07 31.17
CA ILE A 90 4.27 12.67 30.49
C ILE A 90 4.77 13.70 29.48
N GLY A 91 4.39 13.54 28.20
CA GLY A 91 4.76 14.47 27.13
C GLY A 91 6.12 14.22 26.47
N ASP A 92 6.86 13.18 26.87
CA ASP A 92 8.10 12.79 26.18
C ASP A 92 7.90 12.35 24.72
N ARG A 93 6.75 11.77 24.40
CA ARG A 93 6.32 11.48 23.02
C ARG A 93 4.95 12.08 22.82
N VAL A 94 4.86 13.00 21.87
CA VAL A 94 3.63 13.71 21.56
C VAL A 94 3.29 13.50 20.09
N THR A 95 2.00 13.34 19.83
CA THR A 95 1.43 13.43 18.48
C THR A 95 0.73 14.76 18.36
N GLU A 96 1.11 15.56 17.38
CA GLU A 96 0.37 16.78 17.04
C GLU A 96 -0.80 16.41 16.12
N ILE A 97 -1.98 16.94 16.43
CA ILE A 97 -3.20 16.72 15.66
C ILE A 97 -3.78 18.09 15.26
N LEU A 98 -3.93 18.33 13.96
CA LEU A 98 -4.48 19.57 13.44
C LEU A 98 -6.01 19.54 13.51
N LEU A 99 -6.58 20.34 14.40
CA LEU A 99 -8.02 20.45 14.63
C LEU A 99 -8.54 21.86 14.28
N PRO A 100 -9.73 21.99 13.67
CA PRO A 100 -10.39 23.29 13.50
C PRO A 100 -10.80 23.90 14.84
N GLU A 101 -11.17 23.07 15.80
CA GLU A 101 -11.53 23.43 17.17
C GLU A 101 -11.16 22.29 18.12
N VAL A 102 -10.92 22.60 19.39
CA VAL A 102 -10.58 21.58 20.41
C VAL A 102 -11.87 20.94 20.91
N SER A 103 -12.40 20.00 20.13
CA SER A 103 -13.59 19.22 20.47
C SER A 103 -13.39 17.73 20.20
N PHE A 104 -14.09 16.87 20.96
CA PHE A 104 -14.07 15.43 20.70
C PHE A 104 -14.55 15.09 19.29
N GLN A 105 -15.56 15.82 18.80
CA GLN A 105 -16.10 15.65 17.46
C GLN A 105 -15.05 15.95 16.39
N ALA A 106 -14.35 17.10 16.49
CA ALA A 106 -13.27 17.45 15.56
C ALA A 106 -12.13 16.43 15.57
N LEU A 107 -11.76 15.91 16.75
CA LEU A 107 -10.76 14.86 16.89
C LEU A 107 -11.20 13.55 16.21
N ARG A 108 -12.45 13.13 16.46
CA ARG A 108 -13.03 11.92 15.86
C ARG A 108 -13.08 12.02 14.33
N GLU A 109 -13.40 13.19 13.79
CA GLU A 109 -13.39 13.44 12.34
C GLU A 109 -11.99 13.32 11.72
N VAL A 110 -10.92 13.67 12.45
CA VAL A 110 -9.55 13.45 11.97
C VAL A 110 -9.26 11.95 11.85
N PHE A 111 -9.65 11.19 12.86
CA PHE A 111 -9.39 9.74 12.90
C PHE A 111 -10.24 8.95 11.90
N LEU A 112 -11.43 9.43 11.56
CA LEU A 112 -12.29 8.84 10.52
C LEU A 112 -11.94 9.30 9.11
N GLY A 113 -11.22 10.41 8.97
CA GLY A 113 -10.91 11.01 7.67
C GLY A 113 -9.63 10.47 7.03
N ASP A 114 -9.58 10.55 5.70
CA ASP A 114 -8.45 10.10 4.88
C ASP A 114 -7.32 11.14 4.73
N ASP A 115 -7.38 12.28 5.43
CA ASP A 115 -6.28 13.24 5.46
C ASP A 115 -5.24 12.86 6.52
N PHE A 116 -4.31 11.99 6.14
CA PHE A 116 -3.25 11.50 7.01
C PHE A 116 -2.22 12.57 7.42
N THR A 117 -2.23 13.75 6.80
CA THR A 117 -1.29 14.83 7.13
C THR A 117 -1.71 15.67 8.33
N ARG A 118 -2.95 15.52 8.78
CA ARG A 118 -3.46 16.17 10.00
C ARG A 118 -2.86 15.61 11.28
N THR A 119 -2.00 14.60 11.20
CA THR A 119 -1.29 14.01 12.34
C THR A 119 0.19 13.86 12.04
N ARG A 120 1.04 14.20 13.01
CA ARG A 120 2.49 14.01 12.92
C ARG A 120 3.14 13.85 14.30
N PRO A 121 4.33 13.23 14.40
CA PRO A 121 5.09 13.26 15.64
C PRO A 121 5.52 14.70 15.95
N TYR A 122 5.40 15.10 17.22
CA TYR A 122 5.88 16.39 17.71
C TYR A 122 7.40 16.50 17.50
N ARG A 123 7.83 17.66 17.01
CA ARG A 123 9.25 18.01 16.93
C ARG A 123 9.44 19.41 17.51
N PRO A 124 10.35 19.61 18.48
CA PRO A 124 10.63 20.94 19.00
C PRO A 124 10.94 21.91 17.86
N ALA A 125 10.41 23.13 17.97
CA ALA A 125 10.33 24.16 16.92
C ALA A 125 11.67 24.58 16.27
N ALA A 126 12.82 24.09 16.75
CA ALA A 126 14.13 24.33 16.16
C ALA A 126 14.44 23.49 14.91
N LYS A 127 13.63 22.47 14.57
CA LYS A 127 13.74 21.73 13.31
C LYS A 127 12.71 22.27 12.32
N ALA A 128 13.17 22.66 11.13
CA ALA A 128 12.33 23.13 10.03
C ALA A 128 11.03 22.30 9.88
N PRO A 129 9.91 22.93 9.48
CA PRO A 129 8.63 22.24 9.34
C PRO A 129 8.80 20.96 8.52
N PHE A 130 8.23 19.85 9.01
CA PHE A 130 8.37 18.56 8.34
C PHE A 130 7.63 18.58 7.00
N ASP A 131 8.41 18.47 5.92
CA ASP A 131 7.87 18.45 4.55
C ASP A 131 7.36 17.05 4.20
N HIS A 132 6.07 16.82 4.46
CA HIS A 132 5.39 15.57 4.13
C HIS A 132 5.41 15.25 2.64
N ILE A 133 5.50 16.26 1.77
CA ILE A 133 5.51 16.08 0.32
C ILE A 133 6.89 15.60 -0.13
N GLN A 134 7.97 16.19 0.41
CA GLN A 134 9.32 15.73 0.12
C GLN A 134 9.53 14.29 0.59
N ALA A 135 9.00 13.92 1.77
CA ALA A 135 9.03 12.53 2.24
C ALA A 135 8.27 11.58 1.29
N ALA A 136 7.10 11.99 0.78
CA ALA A 136 6.38 11.21 -0.23
C ALA A 136 7.17 11.06 -1.54
N ARG A 137 7.88 12.10 -1.99
CA ARG A 137 8.75 12.03 -3.19
C ARG A 137 9.95 11.11 -2.99
N GLU A 138 10.55 11.12 -1.81
CA GLU A 138 11.64 10.21 -1.44
C GLU A 138 11.19 8.74 -1.49
N GLU A 139 9.93 8.48 -1.13
CA GLU A 139 9.31 7.17 -1.28
C GLU A 139 8.95 6.84 -2.74
N GLY A 140 8.56 7.85 -3.52
CA GLY A 140 8.23 7.73 -4.93
C GLY A 140 6.81 7.18 -5.18
N PRO A 141 6.45 6.92 -6.45
CA PRO A 141 5.11 6.46 -6.80
C PRO A 141 4.83 5.05 -6.24
N THR A 142 3.66 4.86 -5.63
CA THR A 142 3.21 3.58 -5.06
C THR A 142 1.78 3.26 -5.49
N ILE A 143 1.21 2.14 -5.02
CA ILE A 143 -0.19 1.79 -5.30
C ILE A 143 -1.18 2.81 -4.70
N VAL A 144 -0.75 3.60 -3.71
CA VAL A 144 -1.56 4.61 -3.00
C VAL A 144 -1.10 6.05 -3.23
N GLN A 145 -0.08 6.31 -4.05
CA GLN A 145 0.30 7.69 -4.38
C GLN A 145 0.93 7.86 -5.75
N ASP A 146 0.75 9.04 -6.35
CA ASP A 146 1.40 9.43 -7.60
C ASP A 146 1.65 10.95 -7.72
N PHE A 147 2.45 11.34 -8.70
CA PHE A 147 2.96 12.70 -8.88
C PHE A 147 2.78 13.19 -10.32
N HIS A 148 2.16 14.36 -10.47
CA HIS A 148 1.98 15.04 -11.75
C HIS A 148 2.78 16.34 -11.76
N GLU A 149 3.80 16.44 -12.61
CA GLU A 149 4.64 17.64 -12.67
C GLU A 149 3.85 18.88 -13.13
N ARG A 150 2.89 18.69 -14.03
CA ARG A 150 2.15 19.77 -14.69
C ARG A 150 0.65 19.57 -14.59
N PHE A 151 -0.07 20.68 -14.65
CA PHE A 151 -1.52 20.74 -14.80
C PHE A 151 -1.89 21.57 -16.02
N SER A 152 -2.75 21.02 -16.87
CA SER A 152 -3.40 21.78 -17.94
C SER A 152 -4.74 21.12 -18.34
N ARG A 153 -5.74 21.95 -18.65
CA ARG A 153 -7.04 21.47 -19.15
C ARG A 153 -6.94 20.88 -20.57
N ARG A 154 -5.94 21.29 -21.34
CA ARG A 154 -5.65 20.82 -22.71
C ARG A 154 -4.29 20.12 -22.73
N GLY A 155 -4.13 19.07 -23.53
CA GLY A 155 -2.85 18.36 -23.65
C GLY A 155 -2.69 17.14 -22.74
N GLY A 156 -3.79 16.52 -22.28
CA GLY A 156 -3.77 15.20 -21.64
C GLY A 156 -3.40 15.17 -20.16
N HIS A 157 -2.79 16.22 -19.59
CA HIS A 157 -2.41 16.24 -18.16
C HIS A 157 -3.61 16.06 -17.23
N LEU A 158 -4.70 16.81 -17.44
CA LEU A 158 -5.93 16.61 -16.68
C LEU A 158 -6.49 15.18 -16.84
N TYR A 159 -6.42 14.61 -18.05
CA TYR A 159 -6.88 13.24 -18.27
C TYR A 159 -6.07 12.22 -17.47
N ALA A 160 -4.75 12.37 -17.43
CA ALA A 160 -3.87 11.51 -16.64
C ALA A 160 -4.21 11.59 -15.13
N ILE A 161 -4.45 12.80 -14.62
CA ILE A 161 -4.91 13.00 -13.23
C ILE A 161 -6.24 12.28 -12.98
N LEU A 162 -7.21 12.41 -13.88
CA LEU A 162 -8.52 11.73 -13.74
C LEU A 162 -8.40 10.20 -13.83
N ALA A 163 -7.52 9.69 -14.69
CA ALA A 163 -7.24 8.26 -14.79
C ALA A 163 -6.67 7.73 -13.46
N ASP A 164 -5.74 8.46 -12.85
CA ASP A 164 -5.19 8.11 -11.54
C ASP A 164 -6.23 8.17 -10.41
N ILE A 165 -7.11 9.18 -10.42
CA ILE A 165 -8.22 9.25 -9.46
C ILE A 165 -9.12 8.01 -9.59
N CYS A 166 -9.50 7.65 -10.82
CA CYS A 166 -10.30 6.45 -11.10
C CYS A 166 -9.58 5.17 -10.62
N ALA A 167 -8.27 5.07 -10.89
CA ALA A 167 -7.44 3.93 -10.50
C ALA A 167 -7.33 3.77 -8.98
N LEU A 168 -7.08 4.86 -8.26
CA LEU A 168 -6.99 4.88 -6.80
C LEU A 168 -8.32 4.48 -6.18
N ALA A 169 -9.44 5.04 -6.67
CA ALA A 169 -10.78 4.71 -6.19
C ALA A 169 -11.12 3.21 -6.36
N ASN A 170 -10.74 2.61 -7.49
CA ASN A 170 -10.92 1.17 -7.73
C ASN A 170 -9.96 0.27 -6.94
N THR A 171 -8.95 0.83 -6.28
CA THR A 171 -7.92 0.08 -5.56
C THR A 171 -8.02 0.34 -4.06
N ASN A 172 -7.06 1.07 -3.46
CA ASN A 172 -6.95 1.29 -2.01
C ASN A 172 -7.25 2.74 -1.61
N GLY A 173 -7.71 3.58 -2.54
CA GLY A 173 -7.63 5.04 -2.39
C GLY A 173 -6.18 5.52 -2.46
N GLY A 174 -5.95 6.78 -2.12
CA GLY A 174 -4.60 7.34 -2.04
C GLY A 174 -4.52 8.85 -2.26
N THR A 175 -3.31 9.32 -2.52
CA THR A 175 -3.00 10.76 -2.64
C THR A 175 -2.26 11.06 -3.94
N LEU A 176 -2.72 12.07 -4.68
CA LEU A 176 -2.02 12.63 -5.84
C LEU A 176 -1.44 14.00 -5.51
N TYR A 177 -0.22 14.24 -5.98
CA TYR A 177 0.45 15.53 -5.85
C TYR A 177 0.64 16.15 -7.24
N VAL A 178 0.07 17.33 -7.46
CA VAL A 178 0.08 18.03 -8.76
C VAL A 178 0.89 19.32 -8.65
N GLY A 179 1.81 19.52 -9.59
CA GLY A 179 2.79 20.61 -9.62
C GLY A 179 4.22 20.20 -9.28
N LEU A 180 4.53 18.90 -9.25
CA LEU A 180 5.88 18.41 -8.93
C LEU A 180 6.15 17.04 -9.55
N SER A 181 7.41 16.76 -9.88
CA SER A 181 7.82 15.46 -10.42
C SER A 181 8.09 14.45 -9.30
N ALA A 182 7.95 13.16 -9.62
CA ALA A 182 8.27 12.07 -8.70
C ALA A 182 9.75 12.00 -8.29
N ASP A 183 10.67 12.65 -9.02
CA ASP A 183 12.10 12.65 -8.70
C ASP A 183 12.39 13.61 -7.54
N PRO A 184 12.74 13.12 -6.34
CA PRO A 184 12.94 13.96 -5.15
C PRO A 184 14.11 14.95 -5.28
N ARG A 185 15.00 14.76 -6.27
CA ARG A 185 16.15 15.65 -6.51
C ARG A 185 15.80 16.86 -7.36
N GLN A 186 14.70 16.82 -8.10
CA GLN A 186 14.26 17.95 -8.92
C GLN A 186 13.51 18.98 -8.08
N PRO A 187 13.71 20.29 -8.31
CA PRO A 187 12.93 21.31 -7.63
C PRO A 187 11.45 21.22 -8.06
N PRO A 188 10.48 21.40 -7.14
CA PRO A 188 9.07 21.45 -7.50
C PRO A 188 8.78 22.58 -8.51
N LEU A 189 7.99 22.29 -9.54
CA LEU A 189 7.56 23.30 -10.52
C LEU A 189 6.57 24.29 -9.90
N GLY A 190 5.64 23.77 -9.10
CA GLY A 190 4.51 24.47 -8.52
C GLY A 190 3.35 24.70 -9.50
N ILE A 191 2.22 25.14 -8.96
CA ILE A 191 1.03 25.55 -9.70
C ILE A 191 0.80 27.04 -9.47
N SER A 192 0.73 27.81 -10.57
CA SER A 192 0.54 29.27 -10.54
C SER A 192 -0.84 29.67 -10.00
N ASN A 193 -1.90 28.96 -10.39
CA ASN A 193 -3.26 29.19 -9.92
C ASN A 193 -3.87 27.90 -9.32
N PRO A 194 -3.54 27.57 -8.06
CA PRO A 194 -3.92 26.29 -7.47
C PRO A 194 -5.43 26.15 -7.22
N ARG A 195 -6.14 27.27 -6.94
CA ARG A 195 -7.60 27.26 -6.78
C ARG A 195 -8.31 26.84 -8.08
N GLN A 196 -7.90 27.42 -9.19
CA GLN A 196 -8.43 27.05 -10.51
C GLN A 196 -8.14 25.59 -10.86
N ALA A 197 -6.96 25.07 -10.49
CA ALA A 197 -6.63 23.67 -10.71
C ALA A 197 -7.51 22.74 -9.86
N ILE A 198 -7.74 23.06 -8.59
CA ILE A 198 -8.64 22.31 -7.69
C ILE A 198 -10.06 22.26 -8.26
N GLU A 199 -10.64 23.43 -8.59
CA GLU A 199 -12.00 23.51 -9.14
C GLU A 199 -12.13 22.71 -10.44
N ALA A 200 -11.13 22.79 -11.32
CA ALA A 200 -11.13 22.05 -12.57
C ALA A 200 -11.01 20.53 -12.36
N ILE A 201 -10.15 20.06 -11.46
CA ILE A 201 -10.01 18.63 -11.15
C ILE A 201 -11.31 18.09 -10.55
N GLN A 202 -11.90 18.79 -9.57
CA GLN A 202 -13.13 18.37 -8.91
C GLN A 202 -14.34 18.35 -9.86
N ALA A 203 -14.51 19.41 -10.67
CA ALA A 203 -15.60 19.48 -11.64
C ALA A 203 -15.52 18.36 -12.69
N GLU A 204 -14.32 18.08 -13.19
CA GLU A 204 -14.11 17.07 -14.24
C GLU A 204 -14.16 15.64 -13.68
N ALA A 205 -13.69 15.41 -12.45
CA ALA A 205 -13.89 14.15 -11.75
C ALA A 205 -15.38 13.87 -11.54
N THR A 206 -16.15 14.84 -11.05
CA THR A 206 -17.60 14.72 -10.86
C THR A 206 -18.34 14.42 -12.17
N ARG A 207 -17.91 15.03 -13.27
CA ARG A 207 -18.57 14.88 -14.58
C ARG A 207 -18.22 13.57 -15.28
N ARG A 208 -16.98 13.09 -15.14
CA ARG A 208 -16.43 12.04 -16.01
C ARG A 208 -16.20 10.72 -15.29
N ILE A 209 -16.18 10.70 -13.96
CA ILE A 209 -16.03 9.47 -13.17
C ILE A 209 -17.41 9.05 -12.67
N THR A 210 -17.80 7.83 -13.04
CA THR A 210 -19.09 7.22 -12.69
C THR A 210 -18.84 5.88 -12.00
N PRO A 211 -19.46 5.59 -10.83
CA PRO A 211 -20.36 6.44 -10.05
C PRO A 211 -19.67 7.71 -9.49
N PRO A 212 -20.45 8.73 -9.04
CA PRO A 212 -19.88 9.93 -8.45
C PRO A 212 -18.94 9.61 -7.30
N LEU A 213 -17.79 10.29 -7.27
CA LEU A 213 -16.74 10.10 -6.29
C LEU A 213 -16.44 11.42 -5.58
N ASP A 214 -16.59 11.45 -4.26
CA ASP A 214 -16.27 12.62 -3.45
C ASP A 214 -14.76 12.69 -3.18
N ILE A 215 -14.06 13.57 -3.89
CA ILE A 215 -12.62 13.79 -3.73
C ILE A 215 -12.34 15.10 -3.00
N LYS A 216 -11.37 15.08 -2.09
CA LYS A 216 -10.91 16.27 -1.38
C LYS A 216 -9.63 16.79 -2.01
N ALA A 217 -9.53 18.10 -2.22
CA ALA A 217 -8.32 18.70 -2.75
C ALA A 217 -8.00 20.02 -2.05
N ASP A 218 -6.72 20.26 -1.79
CA ASP A 218 -6.22 21.42 -1.07
C ASP A 218 -4.85 21.87 -1.59
N VAL A 219 -4.43 23.07 -1.16
CA VAL A 219 -3.15 23.64 -1.53
C VAL A 219 -2.14 23.37 -0.42
N GLN A 220 -1.02 22.76 -0.79
CA GLN A 220 0.11 22.56 0.10
C GLN A 220 1.33 23.31 -0.42
N GLU A 221 2.32 23.52 0.44
CA GLU A 221 3.57 24.18 0.09
C GLU A 221 4.76 23.27 0.38
N THR A 222 5.67 23.16 -0.59
CA THR A 222 6.95 22.46 -0.45
C THR A 222 8.03 23.28 -1.14
N GLN A 223 9.16 23.48 -0.47
CA GLN A 223 10.29 24.29 -0.98
C GLN A 223 9.86 25.68 -1.52
N GLY A 224 8.89 26.34 -0.87
CA GLY A 224 8.38 27.65 -1.29
C GLY A 224 7.48 27.64 -2.53
N LYS A 225 7.06 26.45 -3.00
CA LYS A 225 6.19 26.26 -4.17
C LYS A 225 4.84 25.71 -3.74
N LYS A 226 3.77 26.31 -4.28
CA LYS A 226 2.39 25.84 -4.08
C LYS A 226 2.12 24.65 -4.98
N ILE A 227 1.62 23.57 -4.41
CA ILE A 227 1.21 22.36 -5.12
C ILE A 227 -0.24 22.03 -4.77
N VAL A 228 -0.91 21.27 -5.61
CA VAL A 228 -2.27 20.78 -5.33
C VAL A 228 -2.17 19.34 -4.87
N ARG A 229 -2.74 19.05 -3.70
CA ARG A 229 -2.88 17.69 -3.18
C ARG A 229 -4.31 17.23 -3.37
N VAL A 230 -4.51 16.06 -3.97
CA VAL A 230 -5.82 15.43 -4.16
C VAL A 230 -5.86 14.14 -3.35
N MET A 231 -6.81 14.04 -2.42
CA MET A 231 -7.07 12.86 -1.60
C MET A 231 -8.26 12.12 -2.21
N VAL A 232 -8.00 10.87 -2.61
CA VAL A 232 -8.96 10.00 -3.27
C VAL A 232 -9.33 8.89 -2.30
N PRO A 233 -10.60 8.78 -1.88
CA PRO A 233 -11.00 7.70 -0.98
C PRO A 233 -10.97 6.36 -1.73
N ARG A 234 -10.89 5.26 -0.98
CA ARG A 234 -11.22 3.94 -1.54
C ARG A 234 -12.70 3.95 -1.91
N GLY A 235 -12.99 3.61 -3.16
CA GLY A 235 -14.34 3.64 -3.69
C GLY A 235 -15.25 2.65 -3.00
N SER A 236 -16.47 3.09 -2.65
CA SER A 236 -17.49 2.26 -2.00
C SER A 236 -18.34 1.47 -2.98
N ASN A 237 -18.40 1.89 -4.25
CA ASN A 237 -19.19 1.25 -5.29
C ASN A 237 -18.37 0.97 -6.57
N PRO A 238 -17.31 0.14 -6.50
CA PRO A 238 -16.57 -0.24 -7.69
C PRO A 238 -17.41 -1.14 -8.62
N PRO A 239 -17.14 -1.13 -9.95
CA PRO A 239 -16.08 -0.38 -10.60
C PRO A 239 -16.47 1.09 -10.88
N TYR A 240 -15.55 2.00 -10.59
CA TYR A 240 -15.54 3.37 -11.09
C TYR A 240 -14.98 3.37 -12.52
N ALA A 241 -15.63 4.11 -13.41
CA ALA A 241 -15.26 4.24 -14.81
C ALA A 241 -15.05 5.71 -15.16
N LEU A 242 -13.96 6.00 -15.89
CA LEU A 242 -13.72 7.29 -16.53
C LEU A 242 -14.34 7.29 -17.94
N ASP A 243 -15.08 8.33 -18.28
CA ASP A 243 -15.82 8.45 -19.55
C ASP A 243 -16.72 7.21 -19.81
N ASP A 244 -17.44 6.79 -18.76
CA ASP A 244 -18.42 5.70 -18.75
C ASP A 244 -17.89 4.27 -18.96
N ASN A 245 -16.75 4.08 -19.63
CA ASN A 245 -16.26 2.74 -19.98
C ASN A 245 -14.80 2.44 -19.65
N LYS A 246 -13.99 3.45 -19.27
CA LYS A 246 -12.56 3.25 -18.99
C LYS A 246 -12.37 3.01 -17.51
N ILE A 247 -12.38 1.75 -17.12
CA ILE A 247 -12.06 1.33 -15.76
C ILE A 247 -10.54 1.30 -15.63
N TYR A 248 -9.99 2.08 -14.72
CA TYR A 248 -8.56 2.07 -14.41
C TYR A 248 -8.33 1.41 -13.05
N VAL A 249 -7.19 0.74 -12.89
CA VAL A 249 -6.72 0.17 -11.62
C VAL A 249 -5.26 0.53 -11.39
N ARG A 250 -4.84 0.63 -10.12
CA ARG A 250 -3.42 0.77 -9.79
C ARG A 250 -2.77 -0.61 -9.77
N SER A 251 -1.75 -0.78 -10.60
CA SER A 251 -0.93 -1.97 -10.65
C SER A 251 0.51 -1.59 -10.30
N GLU A 252 0.98 -2.01 -9.13
CA GLU A 252 2.22 -1.52 -8.53
C GLU A 252 2.20 0.01 -8.39
N SER A 253 2.95 0.72 -9.23
CA SER A 253 3.08 2.17 -9.22
C SER A 253 2.55 2.83 -10.49
N GLU A 254 1.81 2.08 -11.31
CA GLU A 254 1.27 2.54 -12.58
C GLU A 254 -0.25 2.45 -12.62
N THR A 255 -0.85 3.39 -13.35
CA THR A 255 -2.27 3.39 -13.69
C THR A 255 -2.48 2.76 -15.05
N VAL A 256 -3.32 1.74 -15.09
CA VAL A 256 -3.56 0.91 -16.27
C VAL A 256 -5.05 0.63 -16.43
N LEU A 257 -5.51 0.41 -17.67
CA LEU A 257 -6.90 -0.02 -17.93
C LEU A 257 -7.14 -1.39 -17.31
N ALA A 258 -8.23 -1.62 -16.61
CA ALA A 258 -8.55 -2.92 -16.07
C ALA A 258 -8.81 -3.94 -17.20
N VAL A 259 -8.20 -5.13 -17.11
CA VAL A 259 -8.58 -6.25 -17.98
C VAL A 259 -9.89 -6.89 -17.50
N ARG A 260 -10.51 -7.70 -18.35
CA ARG A 260 -11.81 -8.35 -18.08
C ARG A 260 -11.90 -8.94 -16.66
N ASP A 261 -10.91 -9.76 -16.27
CA ASP A 261 -10.98 -10.46 -14.98
C ASP A 261 -10.75 -9.51 -13.80
N GLU A 262 -9.98 -8.43 -13.97
CA GLU A 262 -9.87 -7.35 -12.97
C GLU A 262 -11.23 -6.66 -12.78
N ILE A 263 -11.95 -6.38 -13.87
CA ILE A 263 -13.30 -5.80 -13.82
C ILE A 263 -14.27 -6.76 -13.12
N VAL A 264 -14.25 -8.04 -13.46
CA VAL A 264 -15.08 -9.05 -12.80
C VAL A 264 -14.78 -9.12 -11.29
N ASN A 265 -13.52 -9.05 -10.90
CA ASN A 265 -13.14 -9.04 -9.48
C ASN A 265 -13.60 -7.77 -8.76
N LEU A 266 -13.53 -6.60 -9.41
CA LEU A 266 -14.07 -5.35 -8.87
C LEU A 266 -15.58 -5.44 -8.63
N VAL A 267 -16.33 -6.00 -9.59
CA VAL A 267 -17.78 -6.20 -9.48
C VAL A 267 -18.13 -7.21 -8.39
N ARG A 268 -17.38 -8.32 -8.29
CA ARG A 268 -17.60 -9.30 -7.21
C ARG A 268 -17.36 -8.67 -5.83
N ARG A 269 -16.35 -7.81 -5.71
CA ARG A 269 -16.04 -7.10 -4.47
C ARG A 269 -17.15 -6.14 -4.04
N SER A 270 -17.87 -5.51 -4.97
CA SER A 270 -18.99 -4.62 -4.63
C SER A 270 -20.29 -5.36 -4.30
N LEU A 271 -20.44 -6.60 -4.78
CA LEU A 271 -21.62 -7.42 -4.52
C LEU A 271 -21.53 -8.24 -3.22
N LEU A 272 -20.32 -8.50 -2.73
CA LEU A 272 -20.12 -9.11 -1.44
C LEU A 272 -20.33 -8.04 -0.35
N PRO A 273 -21.14 -8.29 0.70
CA PRO A 273 -21.11 -7.47 1.90
C PRO A 273 -19.64 -7.31 2.34
N PRO A 274 -19.25 -6.19 2.99
CA PRO A 274 -17.98 -6.19 3.70
C PRO A 274 -17.98 -7.44 4.56
N GLU A 275 -17.03 -8.35 4.33
CA GLU A 275 -16.92 -9.55 5.15
C GLU A 275 -16.86 -9.05 6.59
N GLU A 276 -17.91 -9.28 7.37
CA GLU A 276 -17.72 -9.49 8.80
C GLU A 276 -16.63 -10.55 8.86
N PRO A 277 -15.54 -10.34 9.62
CA PRO A 277 -14.46 -11.30 9.68
C PRO A 277 -15.10 -12.64 10.04
N ALA A 278 -15.19 -13.53 9.04
CA ALA A 278 -15.78 -14.83 9.24
C ALA A 278 -14.97 -15.45 10.38
N GLY A 279 -15.69 -15.78 11.47
CA GLY A 279 -15.10 -16.47 12.60
C GLY A 279 -14.20 -17.59 12.08
N GLU A 280 -12.95 -17.54 12.53
CA GLU A 280 -11.83 -18.35 12.09
C GLU A 280 -12.25 -19.80 11.75
N PRO A 281 -11.86 -20.37 10.59
CA PRO A 281 -11.47 -21.76 10.65
C PRO A 281 -10.25 -21.80 11.57
N ALA A 282 -10.37 -22.51 12.70
CA ALA A 282 -9.28 -22.78 13.62
C ALA A 282 -7.99 -23.12 12.84
N PRO A 283 -6.80 -22.68 13.29
CA PRO A 283 -5.56 -22.96 12.60
C PRO A 283 -5.36 -24.47 12.59
N VAL A 284 -5.75 -25.10 11.48
CA VAL A 284 -5.30 -26.45 11.18
C VAL A 284 -3.84 -26.26 10.82
N SER A 285 -2.97 -26.49 11.79
CA SER A 285 -1.54 -26.71 11.56
C SER A 285 -1.38 -27.99 10.73
N THR A 286 -1.78 -27.92 9.47
CA THR A 286 -1.13 -28.72 8.43
C THR A 286 0.22 -28.04 8.26
N GLY A 287 1.35 -28.73 8.41
CA GLY A 287 2.70 -28.17 8.24
C GLY A 287 3.02 -27.68 6.82
N ARG A 288 2.06 -27.04 6.16
CA ARG A 288 2.06 -26.47 4.82
C ARG A 288 2.67 -25.07 4.91
N ILE A 289 3.65 -24.82 4.05
CA ILE A 289 4.28 -23.50 3.96
C ILE A 289 3.33 -22.58 3.19
N GLU A 290 2.92 -21.47 3.80
CA GLU A 290 2.10 -20.47 3.10
C GLU A 290 2.89 -19.78 1.98
N PRO A 291 2.30 -19.51 0.80
CA PRO A 291 2.97 -18.79 -0.27
C PRO A 291 3.50 -17.40 0.17
N PRO A 292 4.48 -16.84 -0.54
CA PRO A 292 4.86 -15.44 -0.37
C PRO A 292 3.67 -14.51 -0.64
N ARG A 293 3.68 -13.35 0.02
CA ARG A 293 2.56 -12.39 0.04
C ARG A 293 2.63 -11.32 -1.05
N THR A 294 3.78 -11.16 -1.68
CA THR A 294 3.97 -10.29 -2.84
C THR A 294 4.53 -11.08 -4.00
N GLY A 295 4.49 -10.51 -5.20
CA GLY A 295 4.88 -11.22 -6.40
C GLY A 295 3.68 -11.80 -7.13
N VAL A 296 3.95 -12.65 -8.12
CA VAL A 296 2.93 -13.28 -8.96
C VAL A 296 3.25 -14.72 -9.26
N GLU A 297 2.21 -15.51 -9.48
CA GLU A 297 2.31 -16.92 -9.83
C GLU A 297 1.65 -17.16 -11.20
N ILE A 298 2.26 -18.01 -12.03
CA ILE A 298 1.63 -18.53 -13.24
C ILE A 298 1.00 -19.87 -12.87
N ILE A 299 -0.33 -19.92 -12.73
CA ILE A 299 -1.04 -21.11 -12.25
C ILE A 299 -1.46 -22.06 -13.38
N ALA A 300 -1.55 -21.56 -14.61
CA ALA A 300 -1.84 -22.36 -15.80
C ALA A 300 -1.26 -21.70 -17.05
N THR A 301 -0.93 -22.53 -18.05
CA THR A 301 -0.58 -22.08 -19.39
C THR A 301 -1.30 -22.96 -20.40
N GLU A 302 -2.00 -22.35 -21.33
CA GLU A 302 -2.67 -23.02 -22.43
C GLU A 302 -2.13 -22.50 -23.76
N GLU A 303 -1.89 -23.38 -24.72
CA GLU A 303 -1.50 -22.99 -26.06
C GLU A 303 -2.70 -23.06 -27.00
N ARG A 304 -3.02 -21.94 -27.66
CA ARG A 304 -4.11 -21.87 -28.64
C ARG A 304 -3.59 -21.19 -29.90
N GLY A 305 -3.59 -21.91 -31.02
CA GLY A 305 -3.12 -21.37 -32.31
C GLY A 305 -1.66 -20.90 -32.31
N GLY A 306 -0.77 -21.58 -31.57
CA GLY A 306 0.66 -21.23 -31.47
C GLY A 306 0.96 -20.04 -30.54
N VAL A 307 -0.04 -19.51 -29.83
CA VAL A 307 0.13 -18.47 -28.82
C VAL A 307 -0.11 -19.07 -27.44
N ARG A 308 0.83 -18.82 -26.51
CA ARG A 308 0.68 -19.19 -25.10
C ARG A 308 -0.14 -18.15 -24.34
N TYR A 309 -1.16 -18.63 -23.65
CA TYR A 309 -2.04 -17.88 -22.77
C TYR A 309 -1.82 -18.37 -21.35
N HIS A 310 -1.42 -17.46 -20.48
CA HIS A 310 -1.15 -17.71 -19.08
C HIS A 310 -2.33 -17.28 -18.21
N THR A 311 -2.52 -18.01 -17.11
CA THR A 311 -3.35 -17.57 -16.00
C THR A 311 -2.45 -17.09 -14.88
N MET A 312 -2.56 -15.80 -14.58
CA MET A 312 -1.75 -15.10 -13.58
C MET A 312 -2.52 -15.01 -12.27
N ARG A 313 -1.86 -15.28 -11.16
CA ARG A 313 -2.36 -14.98 -9.81
C ARG A 313 -1.48 -13.89 -9.20
N ASP A 314 -2.10 -12.77 -8.80
CA ASP A 314 -1.41 -11.77 -7.99
C ASP A 314 -1.45 -12.21 -6.53
N LEU A 315 -0.27 -12.42 -5.93
CA LEU A 315 -0.15 -12.96 -4.56
C LEU A 315 -0.62 -11.96 -3.50
N ARG A 316 -0.69 -10.68 -3.91
CA ARG A 316 -1.06 -9.54 -3.07
C ARG A 316 -2.53 -9.60 -2.64
N ASN A 317 -3.41 -9.77 -3.60
CA ASN A 317 -4.86 -9.72 -3.37
C ASN A 317 -5.56 -11.02 -3.78
N GLY A 318 -4.80 -12.03 -4.19
CA GLY A 318 -5.32 -13.32 -4.67
C GLY A 318 -6.01 -13.25 -6.03
N ASN A 319 -6.02 -12.08 -6.70
CA ASN A 319 -6.73 -11.93 -7.96
C ASN A 319 -6.14 -12.85 -9.02
N VAL A 320 -7.02 -13.58 -9.69
CA VAL A 320 -6.67 -14.45 -10.81
C VAL A 320 -7.14 -13.80 -12.11
N VAL A 321 -6.23 -13.74 -13.09
CA VAL A 321 -6.48 -13.20 -14.42
C VAL A 321 -6.06 -14.22 -15.47
N THR A 322 -7.01 -14.63 -16.29
CA THR A 322 -6.86 -15.61 -17.36
C THR A 322 -6.54 -14.95 -18.70
N ASN A 323 -6.09 -15.75 -19.66
CA ASN A 323 -5.84 -15.34 -21.05
C ASN A 323 -4.78 -14.23 -21.20
N VAL A 324 -3.76 -14.21 -20.33
CA VAL A 324 -2.65 -13.24 -20.39
C VAL A 324 -1.56 -13.77 -21.32
N THR A 325 -1.24 -13.03 -22.37
CA THR A 325 -0.10 -13.35 -23.26
C THR A 325 1.14 -12.55 -22.86
N ARG A 326 2.34 -12.95 -23.29
CA ARG A 326 3.56 -12.14 -23.12
C ARG A 326 3.38 -10.69 -23.60
N LYS A 327 2.65 -10.48 -24.70
CA LYS A 327 2.39 -9.14 -25.28
C LYS A 327 1.40 -8.31 -24.46
N SER A 328 0.40 -8.93 -23.85
CA SER A 328 -0.62 -8.22 -23.06
C SER A 328 -0.23 -8.05 -21.59
N ALA A 329 0.78 -8.79 -21.13
CA ALA A 329 1.24 -8.76 -19.75
C ALA A 329 1.91 -7.43 -19.39
N ARG A 330 1.67 -6.97 -18.16
CA ARG A 330 2.22 -5.71 -17.62
C ARG A 330 3.39 -6.00 -16.72
N ARG A 331 4.45 -5.16 -16.78
CA ARG A 331 5.57 -5.12 -15.83
C ARG A 331 5.94 -6.47 -15.21
N LEU A 332 5.49 -6.74 -13.98
CA LEU A 332 5.80 -7.94 -13.21
C LEU A 332 5.24 -9.22 -13.86
N TRP A 333 4.05 -9.17 -14.47
CA TRP A 333 3.51 -10.30 -15.22
C TRP A 333 4.30 -10.55 -16.49
N HIS A 334 4.69 -9.49 -17.19
CA HIS A 334 5.55 -9.61 -18.36
C HIS A 334 6.89 -10.22 -17.98
N TYR A 335 7.47 -9.79 -16.86
CA TYR A 335 8.66 -10.39 -16.29
C TYR A 335 8.48 -11.88 -15.98
N ALA A 336 7.43 -12.25 -15.24
CA ALA A 336 7.15 -13.63 -14.85
C ALA A 336 6.99 -14.54 -16.08
N ILE A 337 6.20 -14.10 -17.06
CA ILE A 337 6.00 -14.83 -18.32
C ILE A 337 7.32 -14.94 -19.08
N THR A 338 8.09 -13.85 -19.19
CA THR A 338 9.41 -13.88 -19.84
C THR A 338 10.35 -14.88 -19.17
N GLN A 339 10.36 -14.98 -17.84
CA GLN A 339 11.15 -15.99 -17.14
C GLN A 339 10.66 -17.41 -17.39
N ALA A 340 9.37 -17.65 -17.24
CA ALA A 340 8.79 -18.97 -17.45
C ALA A 340 8.99 -19.46 -18.90
N GLU A 341 8.93 -18.55 -19.86
CA GLU A 341 9.04 -18.87 -21.27
C GLU A 341 10.49 -18.99 -21.79
N ASP A 342 11.39 -18.07 -21.41
CA ASP A 342 12.75 -18.00 -21.95
C ASP A 342 13.77 -18.73 -21.06
N HIS A 343 13.45 -18.91 -19.78
CA HIS A 343 14.34 -19.50 -18.78
C HIS A 343 13.59 -20.58 -17.98
N PRO A 344 13.11 -21.65 -18.65
CA PRO A 344 12.40 -22.72 -17.96
C PRO A 344 13.31 -23.30 -16.87
N ILE A 345 12.79 -23.32 -15.65
CA ILE A 345 13.53 -23.76 -14.47
C ILE A 345 13.41 -25.28 -14.39
N ASP A 346 14.53 -25.99 -14.28
CA ASP A 346 14.55 -27.40 -13.89
C ASP A 346 14.48 -27.48 -12.36
N PRO A 347 13.37 -27.99 -11.79
CA PRO A 347 13.24 -28.23 -10.36
C PRO A 347 14.40 -28.96 -9.69
N ASN A 348 15.05 -29.87 -10.41
CA ASN A 348 16.11 -30.71 -9.86
C ASN A 348 17.43 -29.97 -9.68
N SER A 349 17.61 -28.86 -10.40
CA SER A 349 18.80 -28.01 -10.28
C SER A 349 18.74 -27.03 -9.09
N LEU A 350 17.57 -26.87 -8.47
CA LEU A 350 17.38 -25.93 -7.38
C LEU A 350 17.93 -26.49 -6.06
N ARG A 351 18.50 -25.59 -5.24
CA ARG A 351 18.85 -25.91 -3.85
C ARG A 351 17.60 -25.77 -2.99
N TRP A 352 17.03 -26.92 -2.60
CA TRP A 352 15.84 -27.00 -1.77
C TRP A 352 16.20 -26.99 -0.29
N GLU A 353 15.51 -26.15 0.48
CA GLU A 353 15.49 -26.15 1.94
C GLU A 353 14.09 -26.60 2.38
N GLY A 354 13.95 -27.90 2.66
CA GLY A 354 12.62 -28.52 2.82
C GLY A 354 11.83 -28.44 1.52
N ASP A 355 10.62 -27.87 1.59
CA ASP A 355 9.71 -27.72 0.45
C ASP A 355 9.84 -26.37 -0.28
N ILE A 356 10.85 -25.56 0.03
CA ILE A 356 11.05 -24.24 -0.62
C ILE A 356 12.46 -24.09 -1.18
N ALA A 357 12.60 -23.27 -2.23
CA ALA A 357 13.89 -22.99 -2.85
C ALA A 357 13.96 -21.55 -3.39
N LEU A 358 15.16 -20.97 -3.32
CA LEU A 358 15.46 -19.69 -3.96
C LEU A 358 15.92 -19.94 -5.39
N ILE A 359 15.19 -19.42 -6.37
CA ILE A 359 15.59 -19.51 -7.79
C ILE A 359 16.55 -18.38 -8.13
N ARG A 360 16.19 -17.15 -7.73
CA ARG A 360 16.96 -15.97 -8.11
C ARG A 360 16.75 -14.84 -7.11
N LYS A 361 17.82 -14.10 -6.81
CA LYS A 361 17.80 -12.82 -6.09
C LYS A 361 18.30 -11.73 -7.04
N ARG A 362 17.60 -10.60 -7.12
CA ARG A 362 18.02 -9.44 -7.92
C ARG A 362 17.77 -8.16 -7.15
N GLU A 363 18.60 -7.17 -7.38
CA GLU A 363 18.45 -5.84 -6.82
C GLU A 363 18.25 -4.85 -7.98
N ARG A 364 17.17 -4.05 -7.93
CA ARG A 364 16.89 -3.04 -8.94
C ARG A 364 16.26 -1.82 -8.27
N GLY A 365 16.88 -0.65 -8.43
CA GLY A 365 16.37 0.61 -7.89
C GLY A 365 16.34 0.68 -6.37
N GLY A 366 17.26 0.00 -5.68
CA GLY A 366 17.31 -0.06 -4.21
C GLY A 366 16.28 -1.00 -3.57
N GLN A 367 15.54 -1.76 -4.38
CA GLN A 367 14.62 -2.79 -3.89
C GLN A 367 15.10 -4.18 -4.34
N VAL A 368 15.13 -5.11 -3.40
CA VAL A 368 15.46 -6.52 -3.67
C VAL A 368 14.19 -7.25 -4.09
N ARG A 369 14.32 -8.12 -5.10
CA ARG A 369 13.26 -9.01 -5.58
C ARG A 369 13.78 -10.44 -5.71
N TYR A 370 12.93 -11.38 -5.33
CA TYR A 370 13.21 -12.81 -5.32
C TYR A 370 12.27 -13.55 -6.29
N ASP A 371 12.81 -14.55 -6.95
CA ASP A 371 12.01 -15.60 -7.57
C ASP A 371 12.17 -16.86 -6.70
N LEU A 372 11.05 -17.45 -6.30
CA LEU A 372 10.98 -18.50 -5.28
C LEU A 372 10.21 -19.70 -5.82
N ALA A 373 10.57 -20.90 -5.38
CA ALA A 373 9.88 -22.13 -5.71
C ALA A 373 9.38 -22.83 -4.45
N GLN A 374 8.23 -23.48 -4.55
CA GLN A 374 7.63 -24.28 -3.50
C GLN A 374 7.13 -25.62 -4.03
N ARG A 375 7.39 -26.70 -3.29
CA ARG A 375 6.75 -28.00 -3.47
C ARG A 375 5.48 -28.05 -2.64
N GLU A 376 4.37 -28.36 -3.28
CA GLU A 376 3.08 -28.45 -2.61
C GLU A 376 2.20 -29.46 -3.35
N GLU A 377 1.69 -30.46 -2.63
CA GLU A 377 0.79 -31.49 -3.18
C GLU A 377 1.33 -32.17 -4.47
N GLY A 378 2.64 -32.41 -4.51
CA GLY A 378 3.32 -33.02 -5.67
C GLY A 378 3.49 -32.10 -6.88
N LYS A 379 3.14 -30.81 -6.76
CA LYS A 379 3.36 -29.78 -7.78
C LYS A 379 4.43 -28.80 -7.34
N ILE A 380 5.02 -28.12 -8.32
CA ILE A 380 5.98 -27.05 -8.08
C ILE A 380 5.33 -25.74 -8.47
N ARG A 381 5.21 -24.87 -7.48
CA ARG A 381 4.68 -23.51 -7.61
C ARG A 381 5.87 -22.56 -7.70
N ILE A 382 5.80 -21.60 -8.62
CA ILE A 382 6.86 -20.62 -8.83
C ILE A 382 6.28 -19.22 -8.61
N TYR A 383 6.95 -18.46 -7.75
CA TYR A 383 6.58 -17.11 -7.38
C TYR A 383 7.63 -16.14 -7.93
N TYR A 384 7.20 -15.21 -8.76
CA TYR A 384 8.08 -14.29 -9.46
C TYR A 384 8.03 -12.88 -8.86
N GLY A 385 9.21 -12.28 -8.71
CA GLY A 385 9.40 -10.89 -8.30
C GLY A 385 8.82 -10.53 -6.93
N VAL A 386 8.89 -11.48 -6.00
CA VAL A 386 8.55 -11.32 -4.58
C VAL A 386 9.46 -10.27 -3.96
N THR A 387 8.91 -9.29 -3.26
CA THR A 387 9.66 -8.25 -2.52
C THR A 387 9.85 -8.65 -1.06
N ASP A 388 10.79 -8.02 -0.36
CA ASP A 388 11.02 -8.20 1.10
C ASP A 388 9.71 -8.11 1.90
N ASP A 389 8.79 -7.22 1.49
CA ASP A 389 7.49 -7.03 2.14
C ASP A 389 6.59 -8.27 2.11
N GLY A 390 6.80 -9.17 1.15
CA GLY A 390 6.04 -10.40 0.99
C GLY A 390 6.68 -11.64 1.61
N ILE A 391 7.88 -11.50 2.17
CA ILE A 391 8.66 -12.59 2.77
C ILE A 391 8.25 -12.76 4.23
N HIS A 392 7.95 -14.00 4.64
CA HIS A 392 7.56 -14.34 6.00
C HIS A 392 7.93 -15.79 6.36
N GLY A 393 7.98 -16.11 7.66
CA GLY A 393 8.16 -17.47 8.15
C GLY A 393 9.37 -18.20 7.51
N PRO A 394 9.20 -19.44 7.02
CA PRO A 394 10.27 -20.19 6.37
C PRO A 394 10.96 -19.46 5.20
N TRP A 395 10.24 -18.59 4.48
CA TRP A 395 10.81 -17.80 3.39
C TRP A 395 11.85 -16.80 3.88
N ALA A 396 11.67 -16.21 5.08
CA ALA A 396 12.61 -15.23 5.64
C ALA A 396 13.97 -15.86 5.95
N ARG A 397 13.97 -17.11 6.45
CA ARG A 397 15.18 -17.91 6.65
C ARG A 397 15.88 -18.19 5.34
N LEU A 398 15.14 -18.69 4.35
CA LEU A 398 15.66 -19.03 3.02
C LEU A 398 16.39 -17.84 2.36
N VAL A 399 15.88 -16.62 2.53
CA VAL A 399 16.48 -15.42 1.89
C VAL A 399 17.44 -14.63 2.79
N GLY A 400 17.66 -15.09 4.03
CA GLY A 400 18.57 -14.46 5.01
C GLY A 400 18.07 -13.12 5.56
N LEU A 401 16.75 -12.97 5.75
CA LEU A 401 16.12 -11.77 6.33
C LEU A 401 15.80 -11.90 7.82
N GLU A 402 15.94 -13.09 8.42
CA GLU A 402 15.96 -13.22 9.88
C GLU A 402 17.28 -12.65 10.44
N THR A 403 17.18 -11.59 11.25
CA THR A 403 18.24 -11.24 12.19
C THR A 403 18.27 -12.30 13.28
N GLU A 404 19.44 -12.94 13.50
CA GLU A 404 19.72 -13.61 14.78
C GLU A 404 19.37 -12.62 15.90
N GLY A 405 18.58 -13.10 16.86
CA GLY A 405 17.85 -12.29 17.85
C GLY A 405 18.68 -11.44 18.79
#